data_AF-A0A8X7RMK4-F1
#
_entry.id   AF-A0A8X7RMK4-F1
#
_cell.length_a   1.000
_cell.length_b   1.000
_cell.length_c   1.000
_cell.angle_alpha   90.00
_cell.angle_beta   90.00
_cell.angle_gamma   90.00
#
_symmetry.space_group_name_H-M   'P 1'
#
loop_
_entity.id
_entity.type
_entity.pdbx_description
1 polymer ?
#
loop_
_entity_poly.entity_id
_entity_poly.type
_entity_poly.pdbx_seq_one_letter_code
_entity_poly.pdbx_strand_id
1 'polypeptide(L)'
;MGVNQMGQDYSYSQPSSSSNSIDMSSLLEAEAKMYADEAESPYCNAEPDQFPPQPEADDGIPTACYCGAHPVVKCSYIPKDPYRR
;
A
#
# COMPACT_ATOMS: atom_id res chain seq x y z
N MET A 1 -31.06 -22.12 -17.77
CA MET A 1 -31.30 -21.24 -16.60
C MET A 1 -31.65 -22.12 -15.41
N GLY A 2 -30.92 -21.96 -14.30
CA GLY A 2 -31.32 -22.34 -12.92
C GLY A 2 -31.50 -23.84 -12.61
N VAL A 3 -31.10 -24.39 -11.47
CA VAL A 3 -30.58 -23.85 -10.21
C VAL A 3 -29.81 -24.98 -9.52
N ASN A 4 -28.59 -24.72 -9.04
CA ASN A 4 -27.88 -25.64 -8.15
C ASN A 4 -28.52 -25.53 -6.76
N GLN A 5 -29.28 -26.55 -6.36
CA GLN A 5 -29.81 -26.69 -5.01
C GLN A 5 -28.68 -27.15 -4.08
N MET A 6 -27.78 -26.24 -3.71
CA MET A 6 -26.78 -26.48 -2.65
C MET A 6 -26.98 -25.51 -1.49
N GLY A 7 -28.24 -25.27 -1.12
CA GLY A 7 -28.57 -24.71 0.19
C GLY A 7 -28.56 -25.84 1.21
N GLN A 8 -27.36 -26.31 1.55
CA GLN A 8 -27.18 -27.15 2.75
C GLN A 8 -27.21 -26.21 3.95
N ASP A 9 -28.00 -26.59 4.93
CA ASP A 9 -28.36 -25.79 6.09
C ASP A 9 -27.12 -25.61 6.99
N TYR A 10 -26.36 -24.56 6.75
CA TYR A 10 -25.16 -24.25 7.53
C TYR A 10 -25.55 -23.76 8.94
N SER A 11 -25.78 -24.70 9.85
CA SER A 11 -25.96 -24.44 11.28
C SER A 11 -24.59 -24.42 11.96
N TYR A 12 -24.02 -23.24 12.15
CA TYR A 12 -22.76 -23.05 12.87
C TYR A 12 -23.01 -22.94 14.38
N SER A 13 -22.73 -24.00 15.13
CA SER A 13 -22.72 -23.94 16.60
C SER A 13 -21.35 -23.44 17.06
N GLN A 14 -21.28 -22.19 17.54
CA GLN A 14 -20.04 -21.66 18.10
C GLN A 14 -19.60 -22.52 19.29
N PRO A 15 -18.34 -23.02 19.31
CA PRO A 15 -17.82 -23.67 20.49
C PRO A 15 -17.76 -22.66 21.64
N SER A 16 -18.32 -23.02 22.80
CA SER A 16 -18.18 -22.22 24.01
C SER A 16 -16.68 -21.98 24.29
N SER A 17 -16.29 -20.73 24.51
CA SER A 17 -14.92 -20.32 24.83
C SER A 17 -14.50 -20.85 26.20
N SER A 18 -14.24 -22.15 26.29
CA SER A 18 -13.88 -22.81 27.55
C SER A 18 -12.96 -23.99 27.24
N SER A 19 -11.67 -23.68 27.05
CA SER A 19 -10.58 -24.60 27.43
C SER A 19 -9.19 -23.98 27.27
N ASN A 20 -9.04 -22.91 26.48
CA ASN A 20 -7.77 -22.21 26.33
C ASN A 20 -8.00 -20.73 26.63
N SER A 21 -8.21 -20.38 27.90
CA SER A 21 -8.05 -18.98 28.32
C SER A 21 -6.57 -18.67 28.15
N ILE A 22 -6.20 -18.18 26.98
CA ILE A 22 -4.90 -17.54 26.80
C ILE A 22 -4.82 -16.50 27.90
N ASP A 23 -3.79 -16.59 28.73
CA ASP A 23 -3.54 -15.55 29.71
C ASP A 23 -3.13 -14.31 28.93
N MET A 24 -4.11 -13.44 28.70
CA MET A 24 -3.92 -12.17 28.01
C MET A 24 -2.84 -11.34 28.70
N SER A 25 -2.67 -11.49 30.02
CA SER A 25 -1.63 -10.79 30.78
C SER A 25 -0.23 -11.23 30.34
N SER A 26 0.00 -12.54 30.21
CA SER A 26 1.27 -13.10 29.72
C SER A 26 1.59 -12.65 28.28
N LEU A 27 0.58 -12.53 27.42
CA LEU A 27 0.78 -12.02 26.05
C LEU A 27 1.18 -10.54 26.05
N LEU A 28 0.47 -9.72 26.84
CA LEU A 28 0.76 -8.28 26.98
C LEU A 28 2.13 -8.04 27.62
N GLU A 29 2.53 -8.88 28.58
CA GLU A 29 3.84 -8.80 29.23
C GLU A 29 4.97 -9.17 28.25
N ALA A 30 4.78 -10.18 27.42
CA ALA A 30 5.74 -10.55 26.37
C ALA A 30 5.88 -9.43 25.32
N GLU A 31 4.78 -8.80 24.93
CA GLU A 31 4.78 -7.64 24.03
C GLU A 31 5.52 -6.43 24.65
N ALA A 32 5.24 -6.10 25.90
CA ALA A 32 5.90 -5.00 26.61
C ALA A 32 7.42 -5.18 26.73
N LYS A 33 7.90 -6.42 26.95
CA LYS A 33 9.33 -6.74 27.00
C LYS A 33 10.02 -6.52 25.65
N MET A 34 9.38 -6.91 24.55
CA MET A 34 9.95 -6.67 23.20
C MET A 34 10.08 -5.17 22.90
N TYR A 35 9.08 -4.35 23.24
CA TYR A 35 9.16 -2.89 23.04
C TYR A 35 10.24 -2.23 23.91
N ALA A 36 10.47 -2.73 25.13
CA ALA A 36 11.53 -2.22 26.00
C ALA A 36 12.92 -2.54 25.44
N ASP A 37 13.13 -3.76 24.94
CA ASP A 37 14.40 -4.20 24.36
C ASP A 37 14.73 -3.42 23.06
N GLU A 38 13.73 -3.07 22.24
CA GLU A 38 13.92 -2.22 21.06
C GLU A 38 14.31 -0.78 21.41
N ALA A 39 13.74 -0.23 22.49
CA ALA A 39 14.03 1.12 22.94
C ALA A 39 15.42 1.28 23.58
N GLU A 40 15.96 0.20 24.18
CA GLU A 40 17.32 0.17 24.73
C GLU A 40 18.40 -0.24 23.72
N SER A 41 18.02 -0.57 22.48
CA SER A 41 18.99 -0.85 21.42
C SER A 41 19.78 0.44 21.09
N PRO A 42 21.11 0.49 21.35
CA PRO A 42 21.93 1.65 21.01
C PRO A 42 22.19 1.75 19.50
N TYR A 43 21.43 1.03 18.68
CA TYR A 43 21.61 1.01 17.24
C TYR A 43 20.99 2.27 16.63
N CYS A 44 21.72 3.38 16.79
CA CYS A 44 21.74 4.48 15.85
C CYS A 44 22.21 3.93 14.51
N ASN A 45 21.28 3.29 13.83
CA ASN A 45 21.41 2.68 12.52
C ASN A 45 21.38 3.77 11.44
N ALA A 46 22.14 4.83 11.67
CA ALA A 46 22.45 5.83 10.68
C ALA A 46 23.93 5.65 10.39
N GLU A 47 24.30 4.51 9.80
CA GLU A 47 25.36 4.63 8.80
C GLU A 47 24.86 5.70 7.83
N PRO A 48 25.58 6.82 7.65
CA PRO A 48 25.20 7.75 6.60
C PRO A 48 25.20 6.94 5.31
N ASP A 49 24.06 6.91 4.62
CA ASP A 49 23.95 6.33 3.29
C ASP A 49 25.16 6.83 2.50
N GLN A 50 26.11 5.92 2.21
CA GLN A 50 27.34 6.23 1.48
C GLN A 50 27.04 6.49 -0.01
N PHE A 51 25.79 6.81 -0.34
CA PHE A 51 25.35 7.09 -1.67
C PHE A 51 25.31 8.60 -1.85
N PRO A 52 26.16 9.16 -2.73
CA PRO A 52 25.98 10.54 -3.13
C PRO A 52 24.55 10.70 -3.67
N PRO A 53 23.92 11.88 -3.50
CA PRO A 53 22.63 12.16 -4.09
C PRO A 53 22.69 11.80 -5.57
N GLN A 54 21.82 10.89 -6.00
CA GLN A 54 21.74 10.53 -7.41
C GLN A 54 21.41 11.81 -8.18
N PRO A 55 22.06 12.06 -9.34
CA PRO A 55 21.68 13.18 -10.17
C PRO A 55 20.19 13.09 -10.48
N GLU A 56 19.50 14.23 -10.43
CA GLU A 56 18.12 14.32 -10.88
C GLU A 56 18.08 13.82 -12.33
N ALA A 57 17.41 12.69 -12.55
CA ALA A 57 17.18 12.15 -13.88
C ALA A 57 16.12 13.02 -14.57
N ASP A 58 16.52 14.21 -15.01
CA ASP A 58 15.74 15.02 -15.94
C ASP A 58 16.12 14.64 -17.36
N ASP A 59 15.52 13.56 -17.85
CA ASP A 59 15.61 13.17 -19.26
C ASP A 59 14.89 14.19 -20.18
N GLY A 60 14.24 15.21 -19.60
CA GLY A 60 13.54 16.26 -20.30
C GLY A 60 12.27 15.76 -21.02
N ILE A 61 11.52 16.71 -21.58
CA ILE A 61 10.40 16.37 -22.47
C ILE A 61 10.97 15.92 -23.81
N PRO A 62 10.55 14.75 -24.35
CA PRO A 62 11.02 14.28 -25.65
C PRO A 62 10.84 15.32 -26.77
N THR A 63 11.94 15.68 -27.42
CA THR A 63 12.00 16.69 -28.48
C THR A 63 11.86 16.10 -29.89
N ALA A 64 11.66 14.79 -30.00
CA ALA A 64 11.48 14.08 -31.26
C ALA A 64 10.26 13.15 -31.19
N CYS A 65 9.43 13.18 -32.22
CA CYS A 65 8.34 12.21 -32.37
C CYS A 65 8.92 10.84 -32.81
N TYR A 66 8.22 9.75 -32.51
CA TYR A 66 8.59 8.40 -32.97
C TYR A 66 8.76 8.28 -34.49
N CYS A 67 8.10 9.15 -35.27
CA CYS A 67 8.28 9.22 -36.72
C CYS A 67 9.48 10.06 -37.19
N GLY A 68 10.30 10.59 -36.26
CA GLY A 68 11.43 11.46 -36.55
C GLY A 68 11.07 12.93 -36.80
N ALA A 69 9.79 13.29 -36.81
CA ALA A 69 9.35 14.69 -36.95
C ALA A 69 9.55 15.49 -35.66
N HIS A 70 9.69 16.82 -35.80
CA HIS A 70 9.66 17.72 -34.65
C HIS A 70 8.26 17.72 -33.99
N PRO A 71 8.19 17.63 -32.64
CA PRO A 71 6.93 17.66 -31.93
C PRO A 71 6.25 19.01 -32.12
N VAL A 72 4.95 18.97 -32.43
CA VAL A 72 4.12 20.16 -32.59
C VAL A 72 3.32 20.35 -31.32
N VAL A 73 3.59 21.45 -30.60
CA VAL A 73 2.79 21.84 -29.44
C VAL A 73 1.38 22.21 -29.91
N LYS A 74 0.36 21.56 -29.35
CA LYS A 74 -1.05 21.84 -29.65
C LYS A 74 -1.83 22.02 -28.35
N CYS A 75 -2.70 23.03 -28.33
CA CYS A 75 -3.69 23.19 -27.28
C CYS A 75 -4.98 22.50 -27.72
N SER A 76 -5.53 21.62 -26.89
CA SER A 76 -6.91 21.17 -27.06
C SER A 76 -7.80 22.02 -26.16
N TYR A 77 -8.92 22.48 -26.70
CA TYR A 77 -9.95 23.19 -25.94
C TYR A 77 -11.17 22.28 -25.86
N ILE A 78 -11.56 21.92 -24.64
CA ILE A 78 -12.84 21.28 -24.37
C ILE A 78 -13.70 22.32 -23.64
N PRO A 79 -14.82 22.78 -24.22
CA PRO A 79 -15.73 23.68 -23.53
C PRO A 79 -16.11 23.08 -22.17
N LYS A 80 -16.00 23.86 -21.10
CA LYS A 80 -16.40 23.43 -19.75
C LYS A 80 -17.89 23.09 -19.67
N ASP A 81 -18.68 23.66 -20.57
CA ASP A 81 -20.09 23.37 -20.75
C ASP A 81 -20.40 23.34 -22.26
N PRO A 82 -20.46 22.15 -22.89
CA PRO A 82 -20.71 22.03 -24.32
C PRO A 82 -22.13 22.49 -24.74
N TYR A 83 -23.01 22.81 -23.78
CA TYR A 83 -24.41 23.13 -24.04
C TYR A 83 -24.81 24.58 -23.71
N ARG A 84 -23.89 25.39 -23.17
CA ARG A 84 -24.15 26.82 -22.93
C ARG A 84 -23.97 27.60 -24.23
N ARG A 85 -25.08 28.12 -24.77
CA ARG A 85 -25.11 29.04 -25.92
C ARG A 85 -24.74 30.45 -25.51
#